data_AF-A0A2J6TLE8-F1
#
_entry.id   AF-A0A2J6TLE8-F1
#
_cell.length_a   1.000
_cell.length_b   1.000
_cell.length_c   1.000
_cell.angle_alpha   90.00
_cell.angle_beta   90.00
_cell.angle_gamma   90.00
#
_symmetry.space_group_name_H-M   'P 1'
#
loop_
_entity.id
_entity.type
_entity.pdbx_description
1 polymer ?
#
loop_
_entity_poly.entity_id
_entity_poly.type
_entity_poly.pdbx_seq_one_letter_code
_entity_poly.pdbx_strand_id
1 'polypeptide(L)'
;MLSDFLAHAPTSVLSKNFRLEPEIFSHIPASGKYIFQGSIPIPADDEMPDRPHIKESKWRFTHKMLDQDPLKLSEEVRITDTNTFPLSKTASAAHVIIKQRGIRDMHWHPFADEWSFFIRGSAGIMFFVSSRTARTFNYTSGDEGIVPKNM
;
A
#
# COMPACT_ATOMS: atom_id res chain seq x y z
N MET A 1 -12.87 -9.83 7.53
CA MET A 1 -12.02 -10.50 8.55
C MET A 1 -12.48 -10.28 9.99
N LEU A 2 -13.09 -9.14 10.39
CA LEU A 2 -13.70 -9.01 11.72
C LEU A 2 -15.07 -9.72 11.83
N SER A 3 -16.01 -9.40 10.94
CA SER A 3 -17.34 -10.01 10.92
C SER A 3 -17.27 -11.54 10.76
N ASP A 4 -16.34 -12.01 9.93
CA ASP A 4 -16.08 -13.43 9.73
C ASP A 4 -15.55 -14.11 11.01
N PHE A 5 -14.58 -13.49 11.70
CA PHE A 5 -14.10 -14.00 12.99
C PHE A 5 -15.23 -14.09 14.02
N LEU A 6 -16.06 -13.04 14.11
CA LEU A 6 -17.19 -13.01 15.04
C LEU A 6 -18.27 -14.03 14.68
N ALA A 7 -18.53 -14.26 13.40
CA ALA A 7 -19.50 -15.27 12.94
C ALA A 7 -19.10 -16.71 13.30
N HIS A 8 -17.80 -16.97 13.45
CA HIS A 8 -17.26 -18.29 13.81
C HIS A 8 -17.03 -18.46 15.32
N ALA A 9 -17.18 -17.39 16.11
CA ALA A 9 -17.07 -17.46 17.56
C ALA A 9 -18.42 -17.86 18.18
N PRO A 10 -18.48 -18.85 19.09
CA PRO A 10 -19.72 -19.18 19.77
C PRO A 10 -20.29 -17.97 20.53
N THR A 11 -21.60 -17.75 20.44
CA THR A 11 -22.27 -16.63 21.10
C THR A 11 -21.98 -16.57 22.60
N SER A 12 -21.87 -17.72 23.26
CA SER A 12 -21.54 -17.80 24.68
C SER A 12 -20.13 -17.26 25.02
N VAL A 13 -19.18 -17.39 24.09
CA VAL A 13 -17.82 -16.83 24.23
C VAL A 13 -17.84 -15.33 24.00
N LEU A 14 -18.54 -14.86 22.95
CA LEU A 14 -18.70 -13.43 22.68
C LEU A 14 -19.38 -12.71 23.84
N SER A 15 -20.46 -13.28 24.37
CA SER A 15 -21.22 -12.74 25.50
C SER A 15 -20.34 -12.56 26.73
N LYS A 16 -19.54 -13.60 27.07
CA LYS A 16 -18.59 -13.52 28.18
C LYS A 16 -17.47 -12.51 27.93
N ASN A 17 -16.93 -12.45 26.71
CA ASN A 17 -15.83 -11.56 26.36
C ASN A 17 -16.23 -10.07 26.46
N PHE A 18 -17.39 -9.72 25.92
CA PHE A 18 -17.88 -8.35 25.90
C PHE A 18 -18.73 -7.98 27.13
N ARG A 19 -19.11 -8.96 27.97
CA ARG A 19 -19.99 -8.79 29.13
C ARG A 19 -21.36 -8.23 28.73
N LEU A 20 -21.92 -8.80 27.66
CA LEU A 20 -23.18 -8.42 27.06
C LEU A 20 -24.10 -9.64 26.91
N GLU A 21 -25.40 -9.40 26.85
CA GLU A 21 -26.40 -10.46 26.65
C GLU A 21 -26.24 -11.16 25.28
N PRO A 22 -26.44 -12.49 25.19
CA PRO A 22 -26.29 -13.27 23.96
C PRO A 22 -27.09 -12.73 22.76
N GLU A 23 -28.29 -12.20 23.02
CA GLU A 23 -29.21 -11.73 21.99
C GLU A 23 -28.65 -10.55 21.20
N ILE A 24 -27.75 -9.75 21.79
CA ILE A 24 -27.10 -8.62 21.09
C ILE A 24 -26.30 -9.13 19.87
N PHE A 25 -25.73 -10.33 19.97
CA PHE A 25 -24.91 -10.94 18.92
C PHE A 25 -25.72 -11.62 17.82
N SER A 26 -27.06 -11.70 17.94
CA SER A 26 -27.93 -12.27 16.90
C SER A 26 -27.90 -11.48 15.57
N HIS A 27 -27.44 -10.23 15.62
CA HIS A 27 -27.32 -9.35 14.45
C HIS A 27 -25.96 -9.44 13.75
N ILE A 28 -25.03 -10.28 14.24
CA ILE A 28 -23.77 -10.51 13.53
C ILE A 28 -24.09 -11.12 12.16
N PRO A 29 -23.57 -10.56 11.06
CA PRO A 29 -23.75 -11.15 9.74
C PRO A 29 -23.24 -12.59 9.69
N ALA A 30 -24.05 -13.51 9.14
CA ALA A 30 -23.69 -14.92 9.02
C ALA A 30 -22.48 -15.18 8.11
N SER A 31 -22.14 -14.23 7.25
CA SER A 31 -20.97 -14.28 6.38
C SER A 31 -20.11 -13.03 6.51
N GLY A 32 -18.80 -13.21 6.35
CA GLY A 32 -17.84 -12.12 6.37
C GLY A 32 -18.14 -11.05 5.33
N LYS A 33 -18.20 -9.79 5.78
CA LYS A 33 -18.16 -8.62 4.89
C LYS A 33 -16.70 -8.24 4.63
N TYR A 34 -16.32 -8.13 3.35
CA TYR A 34 -14.98 -7.69 2.92
C TYR A 34 -15.01 -6.26 2.39
N ILE A 35 -15.73 -6.01 1.29
CA ILE A 35 -16.04 -4.67 0.77
C ILE A 35 -17.57 -4.51 0.78
N PHE A 36 -18.06 -3.38 1.30
CA PHE A 36 -19.49 -3.10 1.40
C PHE A 36 -19.75 -1.58 1.37
N GLN A 37 -20.94 -1.20 0.92
CA GLN A 37 -21.37 0.20 0.88
C GLN A 37 -21.59 0.72 2.31
N GLY A 38 -20.93 1.82 2.66
CA GLY A 38 -21.17 2.58 3.88
C GLY A 38 -21.85 3.92 3.61
N SER A 39 -22.11 4.69 4.67
CA SER A 39 -22.43 6.11 4.56
C SER A 39 -21.16 6.93 4.33
N ILE A 40 -21.32 8.16 3.83
CA ILE A 40 -20.22 9.13 3.82
C ILE A 40 -19.84 9.42 5.29
N PRO A 41 -18.55 9.33 5.67
CA PRO A 41 -18.11 9.62 7.03
C PRO A 41 -18.23 11.11 7.36
N ILE A 42 -18.24 11.43 8.65
CA ILE A 42 -18.14 12.83 9.11
C ILE A 42 -16.67 13.30 8.97
N PRO A 43 -16.37 14.61 9.12
CA PRO A 43 -14.98 15.08 9.09
C PRO A 43 -14.09 14.33 10.07
N ALA A 44 -12.84 14.04 9.68
CA ALA A 44 -11.94 13.19 10.46
C ALA A 44 -11.71 13.73 11.89
N ASP A 45 -11.63 15.05 12.05
CA ASP A 45 -11.46 15.70 13.35
C ASP A 45 -12.67 15.47 14.27
N ASP A 46 -13.87 15.30 13.69
CA ASP A 46 -15.12 15.01 14.41
C ASP A 46 -15.29 13.51 14.70
N GLU A 47 -14.57 12.62 13.99
CA GLU A 47 -14.53 11.17 14.26
C GLU A 47 -13.55 10.80 15.38
N MET A 48 -12.66 11.72 15.77
CA MET A 48 -11.66 11.44 16.78
C MET A 48 -12.34 11.11 18.12
N PRO A 49 -11.96 9.99 18.78
CA PRO A 49 -12.58 9.61 20.04
C PRO A 49 -12.25 10.62 21.14
N ASP A 50 -13.24 11.43 21.53
CA ASP A 50 -13.15 12.36 22.67
C ASP A 50 -13.40 11.61 23.98
N ARG A 51 -12.41 10.82 24.42
CA ARG A 51 -12.49 10.08 25.68
C ARG A 51 -11.24 10.29 26.53
N PRO A 52 -11.39 10.35 27.87
CA PRO A 52 -10.24 10.27 28.75
C PRO A 52 -9.46 8.99 28.44
N HIS A 53 -8.13 9.08 28.46
CA HIS A 53 -7.18 7.98 28.20
C HIS A 53 -6.92 7.60 26.74
N ILE A 54 -7.42 8.34 25.75
CA ILE A 54 -6.93 8.20 24.37
C ILE A 54 -5.53 8.79 24.29
N LYS A 55 -4.56 7.95 23.92
CA LYS A 55 -3.17 8.35 23.70
C LYS A 55 -2.93 8.44 22.20
N GLU A 56 -2.47 9.60 21.75
CA GLU A 56 -2.04 9.76 20.37
C GLU A 56 -0.94 8.75 20.04
N SER A 57 -1.02 8.15 18.86
CA SER A 57 0.01 7.26 18.36
C SER A 57 1.34 8.02 18.28
N LYS A 58 2.42 7.40 18.77
CA LYS A 58 3.78 7.91 18.56
C LYS A 58 4.20 7.88 17.08
N TRP A 59 3.47 7.12 16.26
CA TRP A 59 3.79 6.88 14.86
C TRP A 59 2.67 7.39 13.96
N ARG A 60 3.06 8.08 12.88
CA ARG A 60 2.17 8.40 11.77
C ARG A 60 2.20 7.26 10.77
N PHE A 61 1.02 6.73 10.41
CA PHE A 61 0.87 5.63 9.45
C PHE A 61 0.56 6.12 8.03
N THR A 62 0.57 7.43 7.80
CA THR A 62 0.33 8.04 6.50
C THR A 62 1.52 8.87 6.06
N HIS A 63 1.85 8.76 4.78
CA HIS A 63 2.91 9.50 4.13
C HIS A 63 2.40 10.12 2.83
N LYS A 64 2.60 11.42 2.65
CA LYS A 64 2.14 12.15 1.46
C LYS A 64 3.25 12.16 0.41
N MET A 65 3.45 11.01 -0.24
CA MET A 65 4.52 10.82 -1.22
C MET A 65 4.50 11.88 -2.34
N LEU A 66 3.32 12.24 -2.85
CA LEU A 66 3.21 13.19 -3.97
C LEU A 66 3.44 14.66 -3.56
N ASP A 67 3.33 14.97 -2.27
CA ASP A 67 3.62 16.30 -1.72
C ASP A 67 5.13 16.54 -1.53
N GLN A 68 5.96 15.49 -1.70
CA GLN A 68 7.41 15.64 -1.69
C GLN A 68 7.89 16.41 -2.93
N ASP A 69 8.91 17.24 -2.75
CA ASP A 69 9.66 17.80 -3.87
C ASP A 69 10.38 16.67 -4.62
N PRO A 70 10.19 16.54 -5.95
CA PRO A 70 10.84 15.49 -6.71
C PRO A 70 12.33 15.80 -6.89
N LEU A 71 13.13 14.74 -6.89
CA LEU A 71 14.45 14.77 -7.50
C LEU A 71 14.26 14.96 -9.01
N LYS A 72 14.85 16.02 -9.56
CA LYS A 72 14.79 16.35 -10.99
C LYS A 72 16.07 15.91 -11.69
N LEU A 73 16.03 14.75 -12.31
CA LEU A 73 17.10 14.16 -13.12
C LEU A 73 16.69 14.20 -14.60
N SER A 74 17.02 13.17 -15.40
CA SER A 74 16.38 12.92 -16.70
C SER A 74 14.88 12.61 -16.55
N GLU A 75 14.50 12.06 -15.39
CA GLU A 75 13.13 11.88 -14.92
C GLU A 75 12.81 12.71 -13.65
N GLU A 76 11.54 12.80 -13.27
CA GLU A 76 11.15 13.26 -11.93
C GLU A 76 10.90 12.04 -11.03
N VAL A 77 11.63 11.95 -9.91
CA VAL A 77 11.50 10.84 -8.95
C VAL A 77 11.15 11.36 -7.57
N ARG A 78 10.14 10.77 -6.94
CA ARG A 78 9.87 10.92 -5.50
C ARG A 78 10.14 9.58 -4.83
N ILE A 79 10.99 9.56 -3.81
CA ILE A 79 11.40 8.33 -3.12
C ILE A 79 10.78 8.32 -1.73
N THR A 80 10.10 7.22 -1.40
CA THR A 80 9.61 6.93 -0.06
C THR A 80 10.27 5.65 0.44
N ASP A 81 11.03 5.78 1.52
CA ASP A 81 11.80 4.72 2.15
C ASP A 81 11.77 4.92 3.68
N THR A 82 12.55 4.15 4.43
CA THR A 82 12.63 4.32 5.89
C THR A 82 13.16 5.69 6.33
N ASN A 83 13.91 6.42 5.49
CA ASN A 83 14.46 7.72 5.86
C ASN A 83 13.40 8.82 5.80
N THR A 84 12.52 8.74 4.81
CA THR A 84 11.44 9.70 4.58
C THR A 84 10.11 9.29 5.23
N PHE A 85 9.87 7.99 5.36
CA PHE A 85 8.74 7.39 6.05
C PHE A 85 9.21 6.33 7.05
N PRO A 86 9.56 6.72 8.29
CA PRO A 86 10.23 5.84 9.27
C PRO A 86 9.51 4.54 9.61
N LEU A 87 8.20 4.46 9.40
CA LEU A 87 7.41 3.25 9.66
C LEU A 87 7.59 2.19 8.56
N SER A 88 7.97 2.59 7.34
CA SER A 88 8.16 1.68 6.21
C SER A 88 9.53 1.01 6.27
N LYS A 89 9.66 -0.01 7.14
CA LYS A 89 10.93 -0.72 7.37
C LYS A 89 11.23 -1.83 6.35
N THR A 90 10.21 -2.35 5.70
CA THR A 90 10.30 -3.55 4.84
C THR A 90 9.98 -3.27 3.39
N ALA A 91 9.61 -2.04 3.06
CA ALA A 91 9.28 -1.60 1.71
C ALA A 91 9.82 -0.19 1.47
N SER A 92 10.26 0.05 0.24
CA SER A 92 10.50 1.37 -0.31
C SER A 92 9.79 1.48 -1.65
N ALA A 93 9.48 2.69 -2.08
CA ALA A 93 8.78 2.97 -3.33
C ALA A 93 9.36 4.21 -3.99
N ALA A 94 9.33 4.23 -5.32
CA ALA A 94 9.66 5.40 -6.13
C ALA A 94 8.48 5.71 -7.05
N HIS A 95 8.05 6.97 -7.06
CA HIS A 95 7.07 7.47 -8.02
C HIS A 95 7.83 8.21 -9.10
N VAL A 96 7.88 7.60 -10.29
CA VAL A 96 8.71 8.04 -11.40
C VAL A 96 7.83 8.62 -12.51
N ILE A 97 8.14 9.84 -12.94
CA ILE A 97 7.54 10.45 -14.12
C ILE A 97 8.63 10.64 -15.17
N ILE A 98 8.50 9.91 -16.26
CA ILE A 98 9.35 10.04 -17.45
C ILE A 98 8.56 10.85 -18.48
N LYS A 99 9.13 11.96 -18.95
CA LYS A 99 8.51 12.78 -20.00
C LYS A 99 8.51 12.01 -21.33
N GLN A 100 7.66 12.42 -22.27
CA GLN A 100 7.64 11.82 -23.61
C GLN A 100 9.04 11.84 -24.22
N ARG A 101 9.46 10.70 -24.80
CA ARG A 101 10.80 10.48 -25.37
C ARG A 101 11.95 10.54 -24.35
N GLY A 102 11.64 10.66 -23.06
CA GLY A 102 12.59 10.48 -21.97
C GLY A 102 12.89 9.01 -21.74
N ILE A 103 13.94 8.78 -20.94
CA ILE A 103 14.36 7.45 -20.50
C ILE A 103 14.63 7.51 -19.00
N ARG A 104 14.40 6.39 -18.32
CA ARG A 104 14.96 6.15 -16.99
C ARG A 104 16.35 5.55 -17.19
N ASP A 105 17.38 6.23 -16.71
CA ASP A 105 18.78 5.85 -16.99
C ASP A 105 19.07 4.39 -16.64
N MET A 106 20.04 3.78 -17.33
CA MET A 106 20.45 2.40 -17.05
C MET A 106 20.96 2.26 -15.62
N HIS A 107 20.34 1.37 -14.84
CA HIS A 107 20.68 1.11 -13.45
C HIS A 107 20.26 -0.31 -13.05
N TRP A 108 20.67 -0.72 -11.85
CA TRP A 108 20.24 -1.96 -11.20
C TRP A 108 20.02 -1.71 -9.71
N HIS A 109 19.26 -2.60 -9.07
CA HIS A 109 19.05 -2.56 -7.63
C HIS A 109 19.86 -3.66 -6.92
N PRO A 110 20.82 -3.32 -6.05
CA PRO A 110 21.71 -4.31 -5.45
C PRO A 110 21.10 -5.07 -4.26
N PHE A 111 20.00 -4.56 -3.69
CA PHE A 111 19.50 -5.01 -2.39
C PHE A 111 18.14 -5.72 -2.43
N ALA A 112 17.33 -5.49 -3.47
CA ALA A 112 15.99 -6.05 -3.57
C ALA A 112 15.57 -6.23 -5.04
N ASP A 113 14.56 -7.08 -5.23
CA ASP A 113 13.81 -7.13 -6.48
C ASP A 113 12.99 -5.84 -6.62
N GLU A 114 12.77 -5.38 -7.84
CA GLU A 114 11.87 -4.29 -8.15
C GLU A 114 10.52 -4.85 -8.62
N TRP A 115 9.43 -4.40 -8.01
CA TRP A 115 8.08 -4.57 -8.54
C TRP A 115 7.55 -3.21 -8.98
N SER A 116 7.05 -3.15 -10.21
CA SER A 116 6.64 -1.93 -10.87
C SER A 116 5.19 -2.01 -11.31
N PHE A 117 4.42 -0.94 -11.08
CA PHE A 117 3.05 -0.78 -11.56
C PHE A 117 2.94 0.46 -12.44
N PHE A 118 2.42 0.27 -13.66
CA PHE A 118 2.34 1.34 -14.65
C PHE A 118 1.01 2.09 -14.50
N ILE A 119 1.04 3.23 -13.81
CA ILE A 119 -0.17 4.03 -13.55
C ILE A 119 -0.75 4.62 -14.85
N ARG A 120 0.12 5.17 -15.70
CA ARG A 120 -0.28 5.84 -16.95
C ARG A 120 0.85 5.85 -17.98
N GLY A 121 0.47 5.78 -19.25
CA GLY A 121 1.39 5.91 -20.39
C GLY A 121 1.78 4.55 -20.96
N SER A 122 2.87 4.54 -21.71
CA SER A 122 3.45 3.32 -22.29
C SER A 122 4.97 3.41 -22.28
N ALA A 123 5.63 2.29 -21.99
CA ALA A 123 7.08 2.21 -21.89
C ALA A 123 7.59 0.89 -22.46
N GLY A 124 8.76 0.91 -23.09
CA GLY A 124 9.54 -0.28 -23.40
C GLY A 124 10.65 -0.42 -22.37
N ILE A 125 10.77 -1.58 -21.74
CA ILE A 125 11.83 -1.85 -20.76
C ILE A 125 12.61 -3.06 -21.23
N MET A 126 13.93 -2.89 -21.32
CA MET A 126 14.87 -3.97 -21.59
C MET A 126 15.48 -4.44 -20.27
N PHE A 127 15.36 -5.73 -20.00
CA PHE A 127 16.02 -6.40 -18.88
C PHE A 127 17.26 -7.13 -19.37
N PHE A 128 18.36 -7.03 -18.62
CA PHE A 128 19.61 -7.72 -18.92
C PHE A 128 19.91 -8.77 -17.85
N VAL A 129 19.68 -10.04 -18.18
CA VAL A 129 20.14 -11.17 -17.38
C VAL A 129 21.55 -11.53 -17.85
N SER A 130 22.46 -11.75 -16.91
CA SER A 130 23.88 -12.03 -17.14
C SER A 130 24.20 -12.90 -18.38
N SER A 131 25.42 -12.75 -18.92
CA SER A 131 25.96 -13.64 -19.96
C SER A 131 25.15 -13.68 -21.27
N ARG A 132 24.74 -12.49 -21.77
CA ARG A 132 24.14 -12.23 -23.11
C ARG A 132 22.63 -12.40 -23.24
N THR A 133 21.89 -12.50 -22.14
CA THR A 133 20.43 -12.61 -22.21
C THR A 133 19.77 -11.26 -21.96
N ALA A 134 19.26 -10.63 -23.00
CA ALA A 134 18.41 -9.45 -22.84
C ALA A 134 17.01 -9.73 -23.39
N ARG A 135 15.98 -9.20 -22.74
CA ARG A 135 14.60 -9.23 -23.24
C ARG A 135 13.95 -7.89 -23.03
N THR A 136 13.21 -7.44 -24.05
CA THR A 136 12.44 -6.21 -24.00
C THR A 136 10.97 -6.54 -23.89
N PHE A 137 10.28 -5.85 -22.98
CA PHE A 137 8.84 -5.94 -22.79
C PHE A 137 8.25 -4.54 -22.96
N ASN A 138 7.03 -4.49 -23.50
CA ASN A 138 6.26 -3.26 -23.58
C ASN A 138 5.21 -3.29 -22.47
N TYR A 139 5.09 -2.19 -21.75
CA TYR A 139 4.15 -1.99 -20.66
C TYR A 139 3.24 -0.81 -20.98
N THR A 140 1.98 -0.92 -20.57
CA THR A 140 0.96 0.12 -20.64
C THR A 140 0.27 0.28 -19.29
N SER A 141 -0.71 1.18 -19.24
CA SER A 141 -1.44 1.51 -18.01
C SER A 141 -2.17 0.28 -17.46
N GLY A 142 -1.91 -0.06 -16.20
CA GLY A 142 -2.46 -1.23 -15.52
C GLY A 142 -1.57 -2.47 -15.53
N ASP A 143 -0.47 -2.46 -16.29
CA ASP A 143 0.47 -3.58 -16.28
C ASP A 143 1.33 -3.61 -15.00
N GLU A 144 1.85 -4.80 -14.69
CA GLU A 144 2.80 -5.05 -13.62
C GLU A 144 4.10 -5.62 -14.19
N GLY A 145 5.23 -5.22 -13.63
CA GLY A 145 6.56 -5.69 -14.00
C GLY A 145 7.35 -6.15 -12.78
N ILE A 146 8.26 -7.10 -12.98
CA ILE A 146 9.21 -7.55 -11.95
C ILE A 146 10.62 -7.60 -12.52
N VAL A 147 11.57 -7.03 -11.77
CA VAL A 147 13.01 -7.07 -12.06
C VAL A 147 13.71 -7.72 -10.88
N PRO A 148 14.23 -8.95 -11.03
CA PRO A 148 15.00 -9.58 -9.97
C PRO A 148 16.23 -8.75 -9.57
N LYS A 149 16.61 -8.81 -8.30
CA LYS A 149 17.78 -8.15 -7.72
C LYS A 149 19.03 -8.42 -8.54
N ASN A 150 19.86 -7.39 -8.72
CA ASN A 150 21.11 -7.43 -9.50
C ASN A 150 20.94 -7.76 -10.99
N MET A 151 19.76 -7.50 -11.56
CA MET A 151 19.53 -7.50 -13.01
C MET A 151 19.64 -6.10 -13.60
#